data_AF-A0A4Q5Y8I7-F1
#
_entry.id   AF-A0A4Q5Y8I7-F1
#
_cell.length_a   1.000
_cell.length_b   1.000
_cell.length_c   1.000
_cell.angle_alpha   90.00
_cell.angle_beta   90.00
_cell.angle_gamma   90.00
#
_symmetry.space_group_name_H-M   'P 1'
#
loop_
_entity.id
_entity.type
_entity.pdbx_description
1 polymer ?
#
loop_
_entity_poly.entity_id
_entity_poly.type
_entity_poly.pdbx_seq_one_letter_code
_entity_poly.pdbx_strand_id
1 'polypeptide(L)'
;FKLGGKMISGTNLNAFRHGLQKETLVGRGEADNKMVGVGVNDKGETNAVRAFVQDYYSVGRSKSLGEQVVYDAGFWKLRQISIGYDFTKMLPGKFFIKGIRLNAVANNVAILKKWVPNIDPEQFGFSSDNLVGLESTGLPTTRSIGFNLNVRF
;
A
#
# COMPACT_ATOMS: atom_id res chain seq x y z
N PHE A 1 -9.94 -8.92 4.69
CA PHE A 1 -8.92 -9.10 3.63
C PHE A 1 -9.59 -8.79 2.30
N LYS A 2 -8.83 -8.38 1.29
CA LYS A 2 -9.31 -8.21 -0.09
C LYS A 2 -8.39 -9.02 -0.99
N LEU A 3 -8.95 -9.81 -1.89
CA LEU A 3 -8.19 -10.65 -2.81
C LEU A 3 -8.53 -10.24 -4.24
N GLY A 4 -7.50 -10.04 -5.05
CA GLY A 4 -7.63 -9.65 -6.44
C GLY A 4 -8.08 -8.22 -6.66
N GLY A 5 -8.47 -7.96 -7.91
CA GLY A 5 -8.69 -6.62 -8.45
C GLY A 5 -7.40 -6.04 -9.05
N LYS A 6 -7.56 -5.13 -10.00
CA LYS A 6 -6.45 -4.38 -10.59
C LYS A 6 -6.50 -2.96 -10.07
N MET A 7 -5.32 -2.42 -9.76
CA MET A 7 -5.17 -0.99 -9.46
C MET A 7 -4.02 -0.41 -10.25
N ILE A 8 -4.15 0.86 -10.61
CA ILE A 8 -3.12 1.65 -11.27
C ILE A 8 -2.51 2.58 -10.22
N SER A 9 -1.20 2.48 -10.00
CA SER A 9 -0.52 3.34 -9.03
C SER A 9 0.22 4.49 -9.71
N GLY A 10 -0.31 5.70 -9.54
CA GLY A 10 0.36 6.94 -9.93
C GLY A 10 1.60 7.22 -9.08
N THR A 11 1.61 6.78 -7.82
CA THR A 11 2.80 6.90 -6.95
C THR A 11 3.95 6.09 -7.50
N ASN A 12 3.71 4.82 -7.86
CA ASN A 12 4.74 3.97 -8.45
C ASN A 12 5.18 4.47 -9.84
N LEU A 13 4.28 5.06 -10.63
CA LEU A 13 4.63 5.70 -11.90
C LEU A 13 5.65 6.83 -11.71
N ASN A 14 5.45 7.66 -10.69
CA ASN A 14 6.41 8.70 -10.35
C ASN A 14 7.70 8.11 -9.74
N ALA A 15 7.61 7.03 -8.98
CA ALA A 15 8.79 6.35 -8.45
C ALA A 15 9.68 5.77 -9.56
N PHE A 16 9.11 5.23 -10.64
CA PHE A 16 9.87 4.84 -11.84
C PHE A 16 10.57 6.03 -12.49
N ARG A 17 9.85 7.15 -12.70
CA ARG A 17 10.42 8.37 -13.29
C ARG A 17 11.61 8.92 -12.48
N HIS A 18 11.55 8.84 -11.15
CA HIS A 18 12.61 9.33 -10.27
C HIS A 18 13.67 8.28 -9.92
N GLY A 19 13.60 7.06 -10.49
CA GLY A 19 14.59 6.01 -10.22
C GLY A 19 14.57 5.47 -8.77
N LEU A 20 13.40 5.54 -8.12
CA LEU A 20 13.16 5.09 -6.74
C LEU A 20 12.60 3.66 -6.64
N GLN A 21 12.23 3.06 -7.78
CA GLN A 21 11.81 1.66 -7.86
C GLN A 21 13.03 0.73 -7.91
N LYS A 22 12.86 -0.52 -7.45
CA LYS A 22 13.97 -1.50 -7.48
C LYS A 22 14.31 -1.92 -8.90
N GLU A 23 13.32 -1.96 -9.76
CA GLU A 23 13.43 -2.33 -11.16
C GLU A 23 14.37 -1.38 -11.92
N THR A 24 14.44 -0.09 -11.52
CA THR A 24 15.33 0.89 -12.17
C THR A 24 16.80 0.71 -11.83
N LEU A 25 17.17 -0.36 -11.11
CA LEU A 25 18.56 -0.72 -10.88
C LEU A 25 19.21 -1.38 -12.11
N VAL A 26 18.43 -2.02 -12.98
CA VAL A 26 18.98 -2.70 -14.16
C VAL A 26 19.61 -1.69 -15.10
N GLY A 27 20.89 -1.89 -15.46
CA GLY A 27 21.67 -0.98 -16.28
C GLY A 27 22.12 0.32 -15.58
N ARG A 28 21.66 0.60 -14.35
CA ARG A 28 22.04 1.81 -13.61
C ARG A 28 23.38 1.60 -12.91
N GLY A 29 24.35 2.47 -13.20
CA GLY A 29 25.72 2.35 -12.68
C GLY A 29 26.62 1.43 -13.51
N GLU A 30 26.11 0.87 -14.61
CA GLU A 30 26.96 0.26 -15.64
C GLU A 30 27.72 1.33 -16.43
N ALA A 31 28.78 0.93 -17.13
CA ALA A 31 29.68 1.84 -17.84
C ALA A 31 28.96 2.75 -18.86
N ASP A 32 27.85 2.30 -19.44
CA ASP A 32 27.06 3.07 -20.40
C ASP A 32 25.73 3.61 -19.83
N ASN A 33 25.35 3.24 -18.60
CA ASN A 33 24.06 3.56 -17.98
C ASN A 33 22.84 3.23 -18.86
N LYS A 34 22.90 2.13 -19.62
CA LYS A 34 21.82 1.70 -20.52
C LYS A 34 21.28 0.34 -20.12
N MET A 35 20.05 0.06 -20.56
CA MET A 35 19.43 -1.24 -20.44
C MET A 35 18.66 -1.62 -21.70
N VAL A 36 18.33 -2.91 -21.81
CA VAL A 36 17.46 -3.46 -22.85
C VAL A 36 16.12 -3.81 -22.22
N GLY A 37 15.05 -3.17 -22.71
CA GLY A 37 13.69 -3.50 -22.28
C GLY A 37 13.25 -4.87 -22.79
N VAL A 38 12.44 -5.57 -21.99
CA VAL A 38 11.82 -6.83 -22.40
C VAL A 38 10.75 -6.54 -23.45
N GLY A 39 10.94 -7.06 -24.66
CA GLY A 39 10.04 -6.86 -25.79
C GLY A 39 10.53 -7.56 -27.05
N VAL A 40 9.73 -7.49 -28.10
CA VAL A 40 10.07 -8.00 -29.43
C VAL A 40 10.13 -6.87 -30.44
N ASN A 41 10.94 -7.04 -31.49
CA ASN A 41 10.94 -6.14 -32.64
C ASN A 41 9.78 -6.47 -33.61
N ASP A 42 9.66 -5.70 -34.70
CA ASP A 42 8.62 -5.90 -35.72
C ASP A 42 8.64 -7.29 -36.39
N LYS A 43 9.76 -8.03 -36.25
CA LYS A 43 9.95 -9.38 -36.77
C LYS A 43 9.68 -10.47 -35.72
N GLY A 44 9.31 -10.10 -34.49
CA GLY A 44 9.08 -11.04 -33.39
C GLY A 44 10.35 -11.53 -32.69
N GLU A 45 11.52 -11.01 -33.04
CA GLU A 45 12.80 -11.36 -32.41
C GLU A 45 12.97 -10.57 -31.11
N THR A 46 13.73 -11.12 -30.16
CA THR A 46 14.02 -10.44 -28.89
C THR A 46 14.68 -9.08 -29.13
N ASN A 47 14.16 -8.04 -28.49
CA ASN A 47 14.73 -6.71 -28.57
C ASN A 47 16.18 -6.71 -28.04
N ALA A 48 17.10 -6.14 -28.80
CA ALA A 48 18.51 -5.94 -28.42
C ALA A 48 18.90 -4.46 -28.31
N VAL A 49 17.96 -3.54 -28.57
CA VAL A 49 18.24 -2.09 -28.55
C VAL A 49 18.42 -1.62 -27.11
N ARG A 50 19.60 -1.03 -26.84
CA ARG A 50 19.96 -0.42 -25.55
C ARG A 50 19.47 1.02 -25.49
N ALA A 51 18.67 1.35 -24.47
CA ALA A 51 18.23 2.71 -24.17
C ALA A 51 18.82 3.19 -22.85
N PHE A 52 19.01 4.51 -22.69
CA PHE A 52 19.39 5.05 -21.39
C PHE A 52 18.33 4.72 -20.34
N VAL A 53 18.76 4.29 -19.15
CA VAL A 53 17.86 3.84 -18.08
C VAL A 53 16.82 4.90 -17.73
N GLN A 54 17.26 6.16 -17.62
CA GLN A 54 16.36 7.28 -17.30
C GLN A 54 15.30 7.52 -18.38
N ASP A 55 15.68 7.44 -19.66
CA ASP A 55 14.75 7.65 -20.77
C ASP A 55 13.70 6.55 -20.83
N TYR A 56 14.12 5.30 -20.62
CA TYR A 56 13.21 4.16 -20.63
C TYR A 56 12.13 4.28 -19.55
N TYR A 57 12.53 4.52 -18.29
CA TYR A 57 11.57 4.54 -17.18
C TYR A 57 10.74 5.83 -17.11
N SER A 58 11.25 6.95 -17.65
CA SER A 58 10.48 8.20 -17.73
C SER A 58 9.40 8.17 -18.82
N VAL A 59 9.59 7.37 -19.89
CA VAL A 59 8.68 7.31 -21.03
C VAL A 59 7.27 6.89 -20.63
N GLY A 60 7.13 6.04 -19.60
CA GLY A 60 5.82 5.54 -19.20
C GLY A 60 4.87 6.64 -18.71
N ARG A 61 5.39 7.71 -18.10
CA ARG A 61 4.57 8.88 -17.76
C ARG A 61 4.31 9.78 -18.97
N SER A 62 5.32 9.97 -19.82
CA SER A 62 5.28 10.86 -20.98
C SER A 62 4.40 10.34 -22.13
N LYS A 63 4.30 9.02 -22.27
CA LYS A 63 3.48 8.32 -23.28
C LYS A 63 2.22 7.68 -22.70
N SER A 64 1.92 7.94 -21.43
CA SER A 64 0.75 7.36 -20.72
C SER A 64 0.69 5.83 -20.78
N LEU A 65 1.84 5.16 -20.67
CA LEU A 65 1.91 3.70 -20.61
C LEU A 65 1.61 3.24 -19.18
N GLY A 66 0.39 2.74 -18.98
CA GLY A 66 -0.10 2.31 -17.67
C GLY A 66 0.28 0.88 -17.28
N GLU A 67 0.67 0.03 -18.24
CA GLU A 67 0.84 -1.42 -18.02
C GLU A 67 1.83 -1.74 -16.90
N GLN A 68 2.96 -1.04 -16.86
CA GLN A 68 4.01 -1.20 -15.84
C GLN A 68 3.57 -0.84 -14.41
N VAL A 69 2.44 -0.13 -14.25
CA VAL A 69 1.91 0.31 -12.96
C VAL A 69 0.54 -0.29 -12.62
N VAL A 70 0.12 -1.30 -13.38
CA VAL A 70 -1.05 -2.13 -13.06
C VAL A 70 -0.63 -3.21 -12.06
N TYR A 71 -1.08 -3.09 -10.82
CA TYR A 71 -0.80 -4.05 -9.75
C TYR A 71 -2.07 -4.79 -9.31
N ASP A 72 -1.87 -5.92 -8.64
CA ASP A 72 -2.94 -6.61 -7.91
C ASP A 72 -3.27 -5.83 -6.64
N ALA A 73 -4.52 -5.40 -6.49
CA ALA A 73 -5.00 -4.62 -5.34
C ALA A 73 -5.25 -5.47 -4.08
N GLY A 74 -4.90 -6.76 -4.11
CA GLY A 74 -5.06 -7.69 -3.00
C GLY A 74 -4.17 -7.35 -1.81
N PHE A 75 -4.69 -7.63 -0.62
CA PHE A 75 -3.95 -7.54 0.64
C PHE A 75 -4.61 -8.30 1.79
N TRP A 76 -3.76 -8.70 2.72
CA TRP A 76 -4.14 -9.20 4.03
C TRP A 76 -3.76 -8.19 5.09
N LYS A 77 -4.75 -7.71 5.84
CA LYS A 77 -4.56 -6.70 6.88
C LYS A 77 -5.33 -7.09 8.13
N LEU A 78 -4.66 -7.01 9.27
CA LEU A 78 -5.25 -7.12 10.59
C LEU A 78 -5.87 -5.78 10.94
N ARG A 79 -7.20 -5.68 10.72
CA ARG A 79 -7.91 -4.41 10.85
C ARG A 79 -8.13 -3.99 12.29
N GLN A 80 -8.50 -4.90 13.17
CA GLN A 80 -8.86 -4.55 14.54
C GLN A 80 -8.46 -5.64 15.51
N ILE A 81 -7.89 -5.22 16.65
CA ILE A 81 -7.73 -6.06 17.84
C ILE A 81 -8.41 -5.33 18.98
N SER A 82 -9.21 -6.05 19.77
CA SER A 82 -9.82 -5.53 20.99
C SER A 82 -9.58 -6.53 22.11
N ILE A 83 -9.01 -6.05 23.22
CA ILE A 83 -8.80 -6.83 24.43
C ILE A 83 -9.49 -6.07 25.56
N GLY A 84 -10.45 -6.72 26.20
CA GLY A 84 -11.22 -6.15 27.30
C GLY A 84 -11.17 -7.03 28.53
N TYR A 85 -11.12 -6.40 29.70
CA TYR A 85 -11.26 -7.09 30.98
C TYR A 85 -12.30 -6.40 31.86
N ASP A 86 -13.11 -7.23 32.52
CA ASP A 86 -14.18 -6.80 33.41
C ASP A 86 -13.71 -6.91 34.87
N PHE A 87 -13.44 -5.76 35.48
CA PHE A 87 -12.99 -5.66 36.86
C PHE A 87 -14.13 -5.64 37.87
N THR A 88 -15.39 -5.72 37.42
CA THR A 88 -16.57 -5.60 38.29
C THR A 88 -16.56 -6.61 39.44
N LYS A 89 -16.11 -7.85 39.20
CA LYS A 89 -16.02 -8.90 40.22
C LYS A 89 -14.96 -8.64 41.30
N MET A 90 -14.00 -7.76 41.02
CA MET A 90 -12.94 -7.38 41.97
C MET A 90 -13.36 -6.17 42.83
N LEU A 91 -14.52 -5.57 42.57
CA LEU A 91 -14.99 -4.41 43.32
C LEU A 91 -15.65 -4.83 44.65
N PRO A 92 -15.45 -4.06 45.73
CA PRO A 92 -16.13 -4.29 47.01
C PRO A 92 -17.65 -4.12 46.88
N GLY A 93 -18.45 -4.99 47.51
CA GLY A 93 -19.92 -4.93 47.42
C GLY A 93 -20.59 -3.65 47.96
N LYS A 94 -19.87 -2.85 48.77
CA LYS A 94 -20.34 -1.54 49.29
C LYS A 94 -19.88 -0.33 48.47
N PHE A 95 -19.22 -0.55 47.33
CA PHE A 95 -18.73 0.54 46.49
C PHE A 95 -19.87 1.17 45.67
N PHE A 96 -19.78 2.48 45.43
CA PHE A 96 -20.74 3.24 44.61
C PHE A 96 -20.71 2.82 43.13
N ILE A 97 -19.61 2.22 42.68
CA ILE A 97 -19.44 1.75 41.30
C ILE A 97 -19.93 0.31 41.20
N LYS A 98 -20.94 0.07 40.37
CA LYS A 98 -21.55 -1.25 40.09
C LYS A 98 -20.86 -2.02 38.97
N GLY A 99 -19.98 -1.39 38.21
CA GLY A 99 -19.14 -2.09 37.25
C GLY A 99 -18.04 -1.25 36.62
N ILE A 100 -16.91 -1.89 36.32
CA ILE A 100 -15.77 -1.27 35.63
C ILE A 100 -15.27 -2.25 34.57
N ARG A 101 -15.24 -1.78 33.31
CA ARG A 101 -14.65 -2.51 32.19
C ARG A 101 -13.62 -1.63 31.49
N LEU A 102 -12.41 -2.16 31.33
CA LEU A 102 -11.36 -1.53 30.56
C LEU A 102 -11.16 -2.31 29.26
N ASN A 103 -11.13 -1.60 28.13
CA ASN A 103 -10.85 -2.17 26.82
C ASN A 103 -9.68 -1.43 26.17
N ALA A 104 -8.72 -2.16 25.62
CA ALA A 104 -7.72 -1.66 24.71
C ALA A 104 -8.13 -2.05 23.29
N VAL A 105 -8.20 -1.08 22.38
CA VAL A 105 -8.61 -1.28 20.99
C VAL A 105 -7.52 -0.71 20.08
N ALA A 106 -7.08 -1.51 19.11
CA ALA A 106 -6.17 -1.08 18.07
C ALA A 106 -6.84 -1.26 16.71
N ASN A 107 -6.76 -0.24 15.84
CA ASN A 107 -7.24 -0.28 14.46
C ASN A 107 -6.09 -0.13 13.46
N ASN A 108 -6.24 -0.75 12.29
CA ASN A 108 -5.24 -0.86 11.23
C ASN A 108 -3.89 -1.37 11.77
N VAL A 109 -3.93 -2.45 12.53
CA VAL A 109 -2.79 -2.96 13.30
C VAL A 109 -1.63 -3.32 12.40
N ALA A 110 -1.83 -4.16 11.37
CA ALA A 110 -0.72 -4.55 10.50
C ALA A 110 -1.20 -5.00 9.12
N ILE A 111 -0.38 -4.74 8.10
CA ILE A 111 -0.51 -5.36 6.77
C ILE A 111 0.39 -6.60 6.78
N LEU A 112 -0.23 -7.77 6.67
CA LEU A 112 0.46 -9.06 6.68
C LEU A 112 1.03 -9.41 5.31
N LYS A 113 0.27 -9.09 4.26
CA LYS A 113 0.66 -9.33 2.86
C LYS A 113 0.04 -8.27 1.96
N LYS A 114 0.82 -7.80 1.00
CA LYS A 114 0.36 -6.97 -0.12
C LYS A 114 1.10 -7.39 -1.39
N TRP A 115 0.46 -7.17 -2.53
CA TRP A 115 1.05 -7.43 -3.85
C TRP A 115 1.47 -6.14 -4.56
N VAL A 116 1.14 -4.99 -3.99
CA VAL A 116 1.56 -3.68 -4.49
C VAL A 116 2.83 -3.22 -3.78
N PRO A 117 3.88 -2.83 -4.52
CA PRO A 117 5.08 -2.28 -3.91
C PRO A 117 4.84 -0.85 -3.41
N ASN A 118 5.57 -0.47 -2.35
CA ASN A 118 5.69 0.87 -1.76
C ASN A 118 4.43 1.49 -1.13
N ILE A 119 3.23 1.19 -1.64
CA ILE A 119 1.98 1.79 -1.16
C ILE A 119 1.12 0.79 -0.39
N ASP A 120 0.18 1.28 0.42
CA ASP A 120 -0.92 0.47 0.95
C ASP A 120 -2.06 0.48 -0.08
N PRO A 121 -2.53 -0.69 -0.57
CA PRO A 121 -3.60 -0.77 -1.57
C PRO A 121 -4.95 -0.21 -1.10
N GLU A 122 -5.10 0.10 0.19
CA GLU A 122 -6.24 0.85 0.72
C GLU A 122 -6.06 2.37 0.68
N GLN A 123 -4.90 2.87 0.24
CA GLN A 123 -4.72 4.29 0.02
C GLN A 123 -5.55 4.73 -1.16
N PHE A 124 -6.38 5.73 -0.93
CA PHE A 124 -7.20 6.34 -1.94
C PHE A 124 -6.78 7.80 -2.11
N GLY A 125 -6.25 8.11 -3.30
CA GLY A 125 -5.76 9.45 -3.63
C GLY A 125 -6.81 10.34 -4.32
N PHE A 126 -7.95 9.74 -4.69
CA PHE A 126 -9.09 10.42 -5.29
C PHE A 126 -10.26 10.38 -4.31
N SER A 127 -11.25 11.25 -4.44
CA SER A 127 -12.44 11.25 -3.57
C SER A 127 -13.70 10.74 -4.29
N SER A 128 -13.57 10.34 -5.55
CA SER A 128 -14.69 9.94 -6.41
C SER A 128 -14.80 8.42 -6.56
N ASP A 129 -16.01 7.89 -6.40
CA ASP A 129 -16.34 6.48 -6.62
C ASP A 129 -16.12 6.02 -8.07
N ASN A 130 -16.08 6.94 -9.03
CA ASN A 130 -15.81 6.63 -10.43
C ASN A 130 -14.32 6.36 -10.71
N LEU A 131 -13.43 6.63 -9.75
CA LEU A 131 -11.97 6.46 -9.87
C LEU A 131 -11.46 5.31 -8.99
N VAL A 132 -12.34 4.38 -8.62
CA VAL A 132 -11.97 3.18 -7.87
C VAL A 132 -10.96 2.36 -8.66
N GLY A 133 -9.83 2.06 -8.03
CA GLY A 133 -8.71 1.37 -8.66
C GLY A 133 -7.60 2.29 -9.16
N LEU A 134 -7.80 3.61 -9.15
CA LEU A 134 -6.71 4.57 -9.33
C LEU A 134 -6.14 4.99 -7.97
N GLU A 135 -4.83 4.86 -7.81
CA GLU A 135 -4.11 5.41 -6.69
C GLU A 135 -3.26 6.60 -7.16
N SER A 136 -3.23 7.66 -6.36
CA SER A 136 -2.43 8.85 -6.65
C SER A 136 -1.92 9.48 -5.36
N THR A 137 -0.65 9.23 -5.04
CA THR A 137 0.13 9.89 -3.97
C THR A 137 -0.69 10.15 -2.71
N GLY A 138 -1.45 9.13 -2.29
CA GLY A 138 -2.34 9.25 -1.14
C GLY A 138 -1.56 9.29 0.17
N LEU A 139 -2.15 9.90 1.20
CA LEU A 139 -1.55 9.87 2.53
C LEU A 139 -1.44 8.43 3.05
N PRO A 140 -0.36 8.08 3.79
CA PRO A 140 -0.24 6.79 4.45
C PRO A 140 -1.46 6.48 5.32
N THR A 141 -1.90 5.22 5.31
CA THR A 141 -2.94 4.78 6.24
C THR A 141 -2.41 4.83 7.67
N THR A 142 -3.23 5.29 8.59
CA THR A 142 -2.84 5.44 10.00
C THR A 142 -3.17 4.18 10.79
N ARG A 143 -2.28 3.83 11.71
CA ARG A 143 -2.54 2.88 12.80
C ARG A 143 -3.00 3.67 14.02
N SER A 144 -4.10 3.27 14.65
CA SER A 144 -4.58 3.89 15.89
C SER A 144 -4.67 2.87 17.02
N ILE A 145 -4.34 3.32 18.22
CA ILE A 145 -4.46 2.55 19.46
C ILE A 145 -5.18 3.44 20.46
N GLY A 146 -6.20 2.90 21.12
CA GLY A 146 -7.03 3.62 22.08
C GLY A 146 -7.43 2.75 23.25
N PHE A 147 -7.84 3.42 24.32
CA PHE A 147 -8.36 2.80 25.53
C PHE A 147 -9.77 3.29 25.78
N ASN A 148 -10.66 2.40 26.20
CA ASN A 148 -12.02 2.70 26.57
C ASN A 148 -12.27 2.18 27.98
N LEU A 149 -12.55 3.11 28.89
CA LEU A 149 -12.96 2.80 30.26
C LEU A 149 -14.47 3.03 30.38
N ASN A 150 -15.21 1.97 30.67
CA ASN A 150 -16.63 2.04 30.94
C ASN A 150 -16.87 1.85 32.44
N VAL A 151 -17.50 2.84 33.06
CA VAL A 151 -17.84 2.85 34.49
C VAL A 151 -19.35 2.90 34.62
N ARG A 152 -19.91 1.96 35.38
CA ARG A 152 -21.33 1.88 35.71
C ARG A 152 -21.52 2.14 37.20
N PHE A 153 -22.40 3.07 37.53
CA PHE A 153 -22.78 3.44 38.89
C PHE A 153 -24.03 2.70 39.36
#